data_AF-A0A9P9DK28-F1
#
_entry.id   AF-A0A9P9DK28-F1
#
_cell.length_a   1.000
_cell.length_b   1.000
_cell.length_c   1.000
_cell.angle_alpha   90.00
_cell.angle_beta   90.00
_cell.angle_gamma   90.00
#
_symmetry.space_group_name_H-M   'P 1'
#
loop_
_entity.id
_entity.type
_entity.pdbx_description
1 polymer ?
#
loop_
_entity_poly.entity_id
_entity_poly.type
_entity_poly.pdbx_seq_one_letter_code
_entity_poly.pdbx_strand_id
1 'polypeptide(L)'
;MAHAAYKSLSLNKPKTSRVHKLIWASRPALPFCAGLASKLATRYPVPTMLEFEGPGEYNLTGGNNLAKLHTLQRFLYGPDGAHDDDVVIATDGHDVLAQRPVDAFIERYFDTVAAADKHLAGRLASLSKKLIRETFVIDAALGLVAVIWNPEIKFLDTSDQYYIGHLMDRQDSYRTKKLTGGPARGLTRTRVLPKEKQNETDQTEFHMSLGDEHGLVQNRPINEVWLRKLNFDNSNQSAIVMEDVLNGHSLFKPYKIQMPSFFFLALRRIFIIFRI
;
A
#
# COMPACT_ATOMS: atom_id res chain seq x y z
N MET A 1 -25.10 -14.48 -21.95
CA MET A 1 -25.53 -15.41 -20.88
C MET A 1 -24.42 -15.46 -19.85
N ALA A 2 -24.75 -15.12 -18.61
CA ALA A 2 -23.82 -14.95 -17.51
C ALA A 2 -23.28 -16.28 -16.97
N HIS A 3 -22.01 -16.31 -16.60
CA HIS A 3 -21.49 -17.25 -15.61
C HIS A 3 -20.51 -16.52 -14.70
N ALA A 4 -21.07 -15.81 -13.72
CA ALA A 4 -20.36 -15.46 -12.50
C ALA A 4 -20.19 -16.75 -11.69
N ALA A 5 -18.99 -17.31 -11.69
CA ALA A 5 -18.65 -18.42 -10.81
C ALA A 5 -18.53 -17.87 -9.38
N TYR A 6 -19.62 -17.99 -8.62
CA TYR A 6 -19.63 -17.84 -7.18
C TYR A 6 -18.74 -18.96 -6.60
N LYS A 7 -17.48 -18.61 -6.24
CA LYS A 7 -16.51 -19.56 -5.70
C LYS A 7 -17.03 -20.07 -4.36
N SER A 8 -17.43 -21.33 -4.32
CA SER A 8 -17.90 -22.02 -3.11
C SER A 8 -16.83 -21.96 -2.02
N LEU A 9 -17.15 -21.38 -0.88
CA LEU A 9 -16.35 -21.43 0.34
C LEU A 9 -16.13 -22.90 0.74
N SER A 10 -14.95 -23.45 0.45
CA SER A 10 -14.59 -24.80 0.90
C SER A 10 -14.31 -24.76 2.40
N LEU A 11 -15.20 -25.39 3.18
CA LEU A 11 -15.21 -25.32 4.64
C LEU A 11 -14.17 -26.19 5.38
N ASN A 12 -13.20 -26.82 4.71
CA ASN A 12 -12.31 -27.82 5.34
C ASN A 12 -10.82 -27.74 4.98
N LYS A 13 -10.29 -26.59 4.55
CA LYS A 13 -8.84 -26.38 4.51
C LYS A 13 -8.38 -25.70 5.80
N PRO A 14 -7.25 -26.12 6.41
CA PRO A 14 -6.62 -25.34 7.47
C PRO A 14 -6.39 -23.93 6.94
N LYS A 15 -7.06 -22.95 7.55
CA LYS A 15 -6.89 -21.54 7.23
C LYS A 15 -5.52 -21.11 7.75
N THR A 16 -4.57 -20.91 6.85
CA THR A 16 -3.28 -20.30 7.18
C THR A 16 -3.36 -18.87 6.70
N SER A 17 -3.74 -17.94 7.59
CA SER A 17 -3.69 -16.51 7.26
C SER A 17 -2.23 -16.11 7.09
N ARG A 18 -1.86 -15.63 5.89
CA ARG A 18 -0.51 -15.19 5.54
C ARG A 18 -0.48 -13.69 5.36
N VAL A 19 0.72 -13.15 5.52
CA VAL A 19 1.02 -11.76 5.18
C VAL A 19 1.86 -11.75 3.91
N HIS A 20 1.42 -11.01 2.91
CA HIS A 20 2.17 -10.76 1.68
C HIS A 20 2.67 -9.33 1.69
N LYS A 21 3.97 -9.14 1.49
CA LYS A 21 4.55 -7.81 1.34
C LYS A 21 4.87 -7.56 -0.13
N LEU A 22 4.18 -6.61 -0.75
CA LEU A 22 4.41 -6.25 -2.15
C LEU A 22 5.11 -4.89 -2.23
N ILE A 23 6.06 -4.76 -3.14
CA ILE A 23 6.74 -3.48 -3.42
C ILE A 23 6.82 -3.21 -4.91
N TRP A 24 6.47 -1.99 -5.33
CA TRP A 24 6.69 -1.52 -6.70
C TRP A 24 8.00 -0.77 -6.81
N ALA A 25 8.82 -1.11 -7.82
CA ALA A 25 10.07 -0.40 -8.07
C ALA A 25 10.40 -0.40 -9.56
N SER A 26 10.62 0.80 -10.10
CA SER A 26 10.98 1.00 -11.51
C SER A 26 12.48 0.87 -11.81
N ARG A 27 13.34 0.84 -10.78
CA ARG A 27 14.80 0.71 -10.92
C ARG A 27 15.48 0.31 -9.62
N PRO A 28 16.64 -0.37 -9.68
CA PRO A 28 17.52 -0.44 -8.52
C PRO A 28 18.05 0.97 -8.20
N ALA A 29 17.94 1.36 -6.93
CA ALA A 29 18.43 2.64 -6.44
C ALA A 29 18.66 2.56 -4.92
N LEU A 30 19.52 3.42 -4.37
CA LEU A 30 19.75 3.49 -2.91
C LEU A 30 18.44 3.62 -2.09
N PRO A 31 17.45 4.45 -2.48
CA PRO A 31 16.17 4.53 -1.77
C PRO A 31 15.43 3.19 -1.75
N PHE A 32 15.44 2.45 -2.86
CA PHE A 32 14.86 1.10 -2.94
C PHE A 32 15.54 0.13 -1.98
N CYS A 33 16.87 0.13 -1.92
CA CYS A 33 17.61 -0.72 -0.98
C CYS A 33 17.28 -0.39 0.49
N ALA A 34 17.16 0.90 0.83
CA ALA A 34 16.73 1.32 2.16
C ALA A 34 15.28 0.89 2.46
N GLY A 35 14.40 1.01 1.47
CA GLY A 35 13.02 0.52 1.51
C GLY A 35 12.92 -0.97 1.79
N LEU A 36 13.74 -1.78 1.12
CA LEU A 36 13.80 -3.23 1.33
C LEU A 36 14.39 -3.59 2.69
N ALA A 37 15.52 -2.98 3.06
CA ALA A 37 16.19 -3.20 4.34
C ALA A 37 15.27 -2.88 5.53
N SER A 38 14.55 -1.75 5.49
CA SER A 38 13.63 -1.36 6.57
C SER A 38 12.49 -2.37 6.79
N LYS A 39 11.92 -2.94 5.73
CA LYS A 39 10.85 -3.96 5.80
C LYS A 39 11.37 -5.25 6.43
N LEU A 40 12.54 -5.68 5.98
CA LEU A 40 13.22 -6.84 6.55
C LEU A 40 13.62 -6.66 8.02
N ALA A 41 14.10 -5.47 8.38
CA ALA A 41 14.40 -5.07 9.75
C ALA A 41 13.20 -5.12 10.69
N THR A 42 12.02 -4.86 10.13
CA THR A 42 10.77 -4.80 10.88
C THR A 42 9.96 -6.09 10.73
N ARG A 43 10.64 -7.20 10.41
CA ARG A 43 10.05 -8.56 10.36
C ARG A 43 8.91 -8.71 9.35
N TYR A 44 8.80 -7.83 8.36
CA TYR A 44 7.92 -8.10 7.23
C TYR A 44 8.39 -9.35 6.49
N PRO A 45 7.48 -10.10 5.85
CA PRO A 45 7.85 -11.10 4.86
C PRO A 45 8.82 -10.52 3.83
N VAL A 46 9.67 -11.39 3.26
CA VAL A 46 10.54 -10.98 2.15
C VAL A 46 9.67 -10.37 1.05
N PRO A 47 9.85 -9.08 0.70
CA PRO A 47 8.94 -8.44 -0.23
C PRO A 47 8.99 -9.08 -1.61
N THR A 48 7.81 -9.35 -2.17
CA THR A 48 7.65 -9.65 -3.58
C THR A 48 7.73 -8.34 -4.35
N MET A 49 8.71 -8.25 -5.24
CA MET A 49 8.81 -7.13 -6.17
C MET A 49 7.77 -7.30 -7.27
N LEU A 50 6.91 -6.29 -7.43
CA LEU A 50 5.97 -6.23 -8.53
C LEU A 50 6.63 -5.54 -9.72
N GLU A 51 6.98 -6.38 -10.70
CA GLU A 51 7.40 -6.10 -12.08
C GLU A 51 8.30 -4.87 -12.30
N PHE A 52 9.58 -5.06 -11.97
CA PHE A 52 10.69 -4.28 -12.53
C PHE A 52 10.84 -4.61 -14.03
N GLU A 53 10.69 -3.64 -14.92
CA GLU A 53 10.75 -3.83 -16.39
C GLU A 53 9.74 -4.85 -16.95
N GLY A 54 8.55 -4.94 -16.35
CA GLY A 54 7.46 -5.79 -16.85
C GLY A 54 7.07 -5.46 -18.30
N PRO A 55 6.47 -6.40 -19.06
CA PRO A 55 6.01 -6.12 -20.42
C PRO A 55 4.74 -5.25 -20.41
N GLY A 56 4.63 -4.34 -21.39
CA GLY A 56 3.38 -3.64 -21.70
C GLY A 56 2.78 -2.85 -20.53
N GLU A 57 1.54 -3.20 -20.16
CA GLU A 57 0.75 -2.52 -19.11
C GLU A 57 1.32 -2.70 -17.70
N TYR A 58 2.18 -3.70 -17.49
CA TYR A 58 2.83 -3.97 -16.21
C TYR A 58 4.19 -3.26 -16.08
N ASN A 59 4.63 -2.54 -17.12
CA ASN A 59 5.90 -1.84 -17.07
C ASN A 59 5.79 -0.57 -16.23
N LEU A 60 6.50 -0.52 -15.11
CA LEU A 60 6.68 0.69 -14.29
C LEU A 60 7.73 1.65 -14.86
N THR A 61 8.56 1.19 -15.81
CA THR A 61 9.60 2.00 -16.45
C THR A 61 8.95 2.93 -17.49
N GLY A 62 9.21 4.25 -17.40
CA GLY A 62 8.69 5.25 -18.34
C GLY A 62 7.44 6.02 -17.88
N GLY A 63 7.14 6.04 -16.58
CA GLY A 63 6.08 6.90 -16.02
C GLY A 63 4.66 6.32 -16.08
N ASN A 64 4.52 5.02 -16.38
CA ASN A 64 3.22 4.35 -16.40
C ASN A 64 2.80 3.91 -14.98
N ASN A 65 2.30 4.84 -14.16
CA ASN A 65 1.89 4.53 -12.79
C ASN A 65 0.65 3.61 -12.70
N LEU A 66 -0.11 3.46 -13.78
CA LEU A 66 -1.19 2.48 -13.87
C LEU A 66 -0.69 1.03 -13.80
N ALA A 67 0.57 0.78 -14.13
CA ALA A 67 1.17 -0.54 -13.95
C ALA A 67 1.09 -1.03 -12.49
N LYS A 68 1.04 -0.14 -11.50
CA LYS A 68 0.83 -0.52 -10.09
C LYS A 68 -0.53 -1.19 -9.89
N LEU A 69 -1.58 -0.66 -10.52
CA LEU A 69 -2.93 -1.23 -10.48
C LEU A 69 -2.99 -2.58 -11.20
N HIS A 70 -2.43 -2.65 -12.41
CA HIS A 70 -2.42 -3.90 -13.20
C HIS A 70 -1.63 -5.02 -12.52
N THR A 71 -0.44 -4.72 -12.00
CA THR A 71 0.39 -5.72 -11.30
C THR A 71 -0.25 -6.19 -10.00
N LEU A 72 -0.93 -5.30 -9.27
CA LEU A 72 -1.67 -5.69 -8.07
C LEU A 72 -2.90 -6.54 -8.41
N GLN A 73 -3.66 -6.16 -9.43
CA GLN A 73 -4.76 -6.98 -9.95
C GLN A 73 -4.26 -8.38 -10.29
N ARG A 74 -3.17 -8.47 -11.07
CA ARG A 74 -2.56 -9.75 -11.43
C ARG A 74 -2.17 -10.59 -10.22
N PHE A 75 -1.60 -9.98 -9.18
CA PHE A 75 -1.25 -10.69 -7.93
C PHE A 75 -2.51 -11.20 -7.22
N LEU A 76 -3.51 -10.34 -7.03
CA LEU A 76 -4.74 -10.63 -6.30
C LEU A 76 -5.58 -11.73 -6.98
N TYR A 77 -5.55 -11.80 -8.32
CA TYR A 77 -6.22 -12.84 -9.09
C TYR A 77 -5.35 -14.07 -9.37
N GLY A 78 -4.07 -14.03 -8.98
CA GLY A 78 -3.12 -15.11 -9.12
C GLY A 78 -3.26 -16.19 -8.05
N PRO A 79 -2.40 -17.23 -8.09
CA PRO A 79 -2.39 -18.31 -7.10
C PRO A 79 -2.16 -17.80 -5.67
N ASP A 80 -1.29 -16.80 -5.49
CA ASP A 80 -0.93 -16.25 -4.18
C ASP A 80 -2.04 -15.37 -3.58
N GLY A 81 -2.84 -14.70 -4.43
CA GLY A 81 -4.02 -13.93 -4.02
C GLY A 81 -5.30 -14.77 -3.84
N ALA A 82 -5.24 -16.09 -4.08
CA ALA A 82 -6.43 -16.94 -4.06
C ALA A 82 -6.97 -17.25 -2.64
N HIS A 83 -6.25 -16.83 -1.60
CA HIS A 83 -6.58 -17.03 -0.19
C HIS A 83 -7.32 -15.81 0.37
N ASP A 84 -8.59 -16.01 0.74
CA ASP A 84 -9.48 -14.93 1.17
C ASP A 84 -9.19 -14.40 2.59
N ASP A 85 -8.30 -15.04 3.33
CA ASP A 85 -7.90 -14.72 4.70
C ASP A 85 -6.48 -14.16 4.82
N ASP A 86 -5.83 -13.85 3.69
CA ASP A 86 -4.49 -13.29 3.65
C ASP A 86 -4.52 -11.74 3.72
N VAL A 87 -3.48 -11.17 4.34
CA VAL A 87 -3.26 -9.71 4.39
C VAL A 87 -2.22 -9.35 3.34
N VAL A 88 -2.59 -8.48 2.39
CA VAL A 88 -1.69 -7.98 1.35
C VAL A 88 -1.31 -6.54 1.65
N ILE A 89 -0.01 -6.28 1.86
CA ILE A 89 0.51 -4.95 2.16
C ILE A 89 1.34 -4.48 0.96
N ALA A 90 0.77 -3.65 0.09
CA ALA A 90 1.47 -3.09 -1.07
C ALA A 90 1.95 -1.66 -0.82
N THR A 91 3.21 -1.34 -1.12
CA THR A 91 3.78 0.01 -0.93
C THR A 91 4.78 0.36 -2.03
N ASP A 92 4.97 1.64 -2.30
CA ASP A 92 6.06 2.09 -3.17
C ASP A 92 7.44 1.71 -2.58
N GLY A 93 8.34 1.29 -3.47
CA GLY A 93 9.65 0.78 -3.10
C GLY A 93 10.67 1.87 -2.80
N HIS A 94 10.52 3.06 -3.38
CA HIS A 94 11.55 4.11 -3.35
C HIS A 94 11.43 5.09 -2.18
N ASP A 95 10.23 5.33 -1.67
CA ASP A 95 9.97 6.42 -0.71
C ASP A 95 9.12 6.01 0.51
N VAL A 96 8.84 4.70 0.65
CA VAL A 96 8.15 4.14 1.82
C VAL A 96 9.10 3.25 2.63
N LEU A 97 9.42 3.67 3.84
CA LEU A 97 10.20 2.87 4.80
C LEU A 97 9.28 2.26 5.87
N ALA A 98 9.55 1.01 6.26
CA ALA A 98 8.86 0.38 7.37
C ALA A 98 9.55 0.75 8.69
N GLN A 99 8.80 1.32 9.63
CA GLN A 99 9.32 1.75 10.94
C GLN A 99 8.81 0.89 12.11
N ARG A 100 7.71 0.18 11.89
CA ARG A 100 7.07 -0.66 12.92
C ARG A 100 7.15 -2.12 12.50
N PRO A 101 7.34 -3.04 13.46
CA PRO A 101 7.15 -4.46 13.22
C PRO A 101 5.80 -4.78 12.55
N VAL A 102 5.78 -5.76 11.65
CA VAL A 102 4.59 -6.12 10.84
C VAL A 102 3.37 -6.53 11.68
N ASP A 103 3.59 -7.18 12.82
CA ASP A 103 2.57 -7.52 13.82
C ASP A 103 1.88 -6.27 14.37
N ALA A 104 2.65 -5.28 14.79
CA ALA A 104 2.11 -3.99 15.25
C ALA A 104 1.40 -3.20 14.14
N PHE A 105 1.83 -3.35 12.87
CA PHE A 105 1.13 -2.77 11.72
C PHE A 105 -0.25 -3.42 11.52
N ILE A 106 -0.32 -4.75 11.55
CA ILE A 106 -1.55 -5.51 11.32
C ILE A 106 -2.57 -5.23 12.42
N GLU A 107 -2.14 -5.24 13.69
CA GLU A 107 -2.99 -4.89 14.83
C GLU A 107 -3.60 -3.50 14.64
N ARG A 108 -2.78 -2.49 14.32
CA ARG A 108 -3.26 -1.12 14.08
C ARG A 108 -4.19 -0.99 12.90
N TYR A 109 -3.94 -1.71 11.82
CA TYR A 109 -4.83 -1.74 10.67
C TYR A 109 -6.22 -2.24 11.08
N PHE A 110 -6.30 -3.37 11.78
CA PHE A 110 -7.60 -3.90 12.22
C PHE A 110 -8.29 -3.02 13.26
N ASP A 111 -7.54 -2.36 14.16
CA ASP A 111 -8.09 -1.36 15.07
C ASP A 111 -8.69 -0.17 14.31
N THR A 112 -8.00 0.29 13.26
CA THR A 112 -8.43 1.42 12.42
C THR A 112 -9.71 1.07 11.66
N VAL A 113 -9.74 -0.11 11.04
CA VAL A 113 -10.93 -0.62 10.34
C VAL A 113 -12.10 -0.79 11.31
N ALA A 114 -11.88 -1.39 12.48
CA ALA A 114 -12.93 -1.56 13.49
C ALA A 114 -13.48 -0.22 14.02
N ALA A 115 -12.62 0.78 14.22
CA ALA A 115 -13.04 2.12 14.62
C ALA A 115 -13.85 2.81 13.51
N ALA A 116 -13.42 2.70 12.25
CA ALA A 116 -14.14 3.22 11.10
C ALA A 116 -15.51 2.54 10.94
N ASP A 117 -15.57 1.21 11.03
CA ASP A 117 -16.81 0.44 10.98
C ASP A 117 -17.77 0.82 12.10
N LYS A 118 -17.27 1.02 13.33
CA LYS A 118 -18.09 1.47 14.46
C LYS A 118 -18.67 2.86 14.21
N HIS A 119 -17.87 3.78 13.69
CA HIS A 119 -18.31 5.13 13.34
C HIS A 119 -19.35 5.11 12.20
N LEU A 120 -19.16 4.26 11.19
CA LEU A 120 -20.11 4.08 10.10
C LEU A 120 -21.40 3.41 10.60
N ALA A 121 -21.33 2.31 11.34
CA ALA A 121 -22.50 1.59 11.86
C ALA A 121 -23.37 2.46 12.79
N GLY A 122 -22.74 3.29 13.63
CA GLY A 122 -23.44 4.24 14.51
C GLY A 122 -24.22 5.33 13.75
N ARG A 123 -23.87 5.58 12.48
CA ARG A 123 -24.48 6.64 11.66
C ARG A 123 -25.25 6.11 10.44
N LEU A 124 -24.98 4.88 10.01
CA LEU A 124 -25.45 4.21 8.80
C LEU A 124 -25.80 2.75 9.12
N ALA A 125 -26.83 2.56 9.96
CA ALA A 125 -27.30 1.25 10.43
C ALA A 125 -27.65 0.22 9.32
N SER A 126 -27.64 0.61 8.04
CA SER A 126 -27.98 -0.21 6.88
C SER A 126 -26.83 -0.53 5.92
N LEU A 127 -25.59 -0.07 6.18
CA LEU A 127 -24.42 -0.58 5.45
C LEU A 127 -24.00 -1.92 6.08
N SER A 128 -24.89 -2.90 5.99
CA SER A 128 -24.68 -4.25 6.49
C SER A 128 -23.41 -4.83 5.88
N LYS A 129 -22.48 -5.33 6.72
CA LYS A 129 -21.80 -6.66 6.72
C LYS A 129 -21.63 -7.43 5.40
N LYS A 130 -21.70 -6.78 4.25
CA LYS A 130 -21.30 -7.38 2.99
C LYS A 130 -19.79 -7.38 3.10
N LEU A 131 -19.23 -8.58 3.13
CA LEU A 131 -17.81 -8.83 2.97
C LEU A 131 -17.40 -8.18 1.64
N ILE A 132 -17.12 -6.88 1.65
CA ILE A 132 -16.55 -6.19 0.51
C ILE A 132 -15.13 -6.72 0.47
N ARG A 133 -14.90 -7.65 -0.46
CA ARG A 133 -13.54 -8.05 -0.76
C ARG A 133 -12.81 -6.79 -1.23
N GLU A 134 -11.74 -6.44 -0.53
CA GLU A 134 -10.92 -5.27 -0.85
C GLU A 134 -10.31 -5.34 -2.27
N THR A 135 -10.34 -6.52 -2.90
CA THR A 135 -10.02 -6.72 -4.32
C THR A 135 -10.86 -5.87 -5.29
N PHE A 136 -12.05 -5.43 -4.88
CA PHE A 136 -12.94 -4.65 -5.75
C PHE A 136 -12.45 -3.21 -6.04
N VAL A 137 -11.61 -2.64 -5.18
CA VAL A 137 -11.09 -1.26 -5.37
C VAL A 137 -10.25 -1.16 -6.63
N ILE A 138 -9.38 -2.16 -6.87
CA ILE A 138 -8.46 -2.15 -8.01
C ILE A 138 -9.22 -2.32 -9.32
N ASP A 139 -10.21 -3.20 -9.37
CA ASP A 139 -11.07 -3.38 -10.54
C ASP A 139 -11.88 -2.13 -10.84
N ALA A 140 -12.43 -1.49 -9.81
CA ALA A 140 -13.16 -0.24 -9.96
C ALA A 140 -12.25 0.89 -10.45
N ALA A 141 -10.99 0.94 -10.01
CA ALA A 141 -10.03 1.96 -10.46
C ALA A 141 -9.69 1.76 -11.94
N LEU A 142 -9.39 0.52 -12.36
CA LEU A 142 -9.13 0.18 -13.75
C LEU A 142 -10.38 0.39 -14.64
N GLY A 143 -11.57 0.08 -14.13
CA GLY A 143 -12.83 0.40 -14.82
C GLY A 143 -13.03 1.91 -15.00
N LEU A 144 -12.68 2.70 -13.99
CA LEU A 144 -12.74 4.16 -14.05
C LEU A 144 -11.75 4.73 -15.08
N VAL A 145 -10.53 4.20 -15.13
CA VAL A 145 -9.51 4.53 -16.15
C VAL A 145 -10.09 4.37 -17.55
N ALA A 146 -10.85 3.31 -17.82
CA ALA A 146 -11.45 3.06 -19.13
C ALA A 146 -12.57 4.06 -19.51
N VAL A 147 -13.20 4.69 -18.51
CA VAL A 147 -14.36 5.59 -18.72
C VAL A 147 -13.96 7.05 -18.80
N ILE A 148 -13.06 7.49 -17.92
CA ILE A 148 -12.65 8.89 -17.80
C ILE A 148 -11.17 9.09 -18.18
N TRP A 149 -10.68 8.21 -19.05
CA TRP A 149 -9.29 8.22 -19.52
C TRP A 149 -8.82 9.63 -19.87
N ASN A 150 -7.72 10.05 -19.24
CA ASN A 150 -7.04 11.29 -19.58
C ASN A 150 -5.58 10.99 -19.99
N PRO A 151 -5.20 11.21 -21.26
CA PRO A 151 -3.83 10.97 -21.72
C PRO A 151 -2.80 11.89 -21.07
N GLU A 152 -3.19 13.07 -20.60
CA GLU A 152 -2.31 14.00 -19.87
C GLU A 152 -1.96 13.46 -18.47
N ILE A 153 -2.86 12.66 -17.89
CA ILE A 153 -2.68 12.10 -16.55
C ILE A 153 -1.87 10.79 -16.60
N LYS A 154 -1.91 10.05 -17.72
CA LYS A 154 -1.24 8.73 -17.85
C LYS A 154 0.21 8.73 -17.36
N PHE A 155 0.98 9.73 -17.77
CA PHE A 155 2.42 9.83 -17.51
C PHE A 155 2.76 10.66 -16.27
N LEU A 156 1.76 11.17 -15.55
CA LEU A 156 2.00 11.80 -14.27
C LEU A 156 2.36 10.73 -13.24
N ASP A 157 3.28 11.09 -12.35
CA ASP A 157 3.77 10.26 -11.23
C ASP A 157 2.66 9.84 -10.23
N THR A 158 1.44 10.35 -10.40
CA THR A 158 0.31 10.20 -9.48
C THR A 158 -0.96 9.67 -10.17
N SER A 159 -0.85 9.09 -11.36
CA SER A 159 -2.02 8.69 -12.16
C SER A 159 -2.89 7.63 -11.47
N ASP A 160 -2.28 6.64 -10.82
CA ASP A 160 -2.95 5.67 -9.94
C ASP A 160 -3.68 6.35 -8.77
N GLN A 161 -3.03 7.30 -8.10
CA GLN A 161 -3.59 8.06 -6.98
C GLN A 161 -4.80 8.91 -7.43
N TYR A 162 -4.76 9.47 -8.64
CA TYR A 162 -5.87 10.24 -9.20
C TYR A 162 -7.14 9.39 -9.32
N TYR A 163 -7.04 8.19 -9.89
CA TYR A 163 -8.22 7.33 -10.07
C TYR A 163 -8.71 6.73 -8.75
N ILE A 164 -7.82 6.32 -7.84
CA ILE A 164 -8.21 5.88 -6.50
C ILE A 164 -8.89 7.02 -5.72
N GLY A 165 -8.36 8.24 -5.83
CA GLY A 165 -8.96 9.43 -5.22
C GLY A 165 -10.38 9.70 -5.70
N HIS A 166 -10.65 9.54 -7.00
CA HIS A 166 -12.01 9.67 -7.55
C HIS A 166 -13.00 8.65 -6.98
N LEU A 167 -12.55 7.42 -6.72
CA LEU A 167 -13.39 6.43 -6.05
C LEU A 167 -13.66 6.82 -4.60
N MET A 168 -12.67 7.39 -3.91
CA MET A 168 -12.82 7.84 -2.53
C MET A 168 -13.80 9.01 -2.44
N ASP A 169 -13.66 9.99 -3.32
CA ASP A 169 -14.59 11.12 -3.42
C ASP A 169 -16.03 10.65 -3.69
N ARG A 170 -16.20 9.64 -4.57
CA ARG A 170 -17.50 9.02 -4.85
C ARG A 170 -18.08 8.34 -3.61
N GLN A 171 -17.26 7.60 -2.86
CA GLN A 171 -17.66 6.94 -1.62
C GLN A 171 -18.10 7.94 -0.56
N ASP A 172 -17.29 8.95 -0.28
CA ASP A 172 -17.55 9.92 0.78
C ASP A 172 -18.70 10.87 0.43
N SER A 173 -18.87 11.20 -0.86
CA SER A 173 -20.05 11.92 -1.33
C SER A 173 -21.33 11.11 -1.07
N TYR A 174 -21.31 9.81 -1.36
CA TYR A 174 -22.46 8.93 -1.13
C TYR A 174 -22.75 8.74 0.36
N ARG A 175 -21.72 8.51 1.19
CA ARG A 175 -21.84 8.44 2.65
C ARG A 175 -22.42 9.73 3.21
N THR A 176 -21.92 10.88 2.80
CA THR A 176 -22.41 12.19 3.25
C THR A 176 -23.88 12.38 2.91
N LYS A 177 -24.29 12.06 1.68
CA LYS A 177 -25.69 12.20 1.26
C LYS A 177 -26.64 11.32 2.07
N LYS A 178 -26.24 10.08 2.39
CA LYS A 178 -27.02 9.22 3.30
C LYS A 178 -27.15 9.80 4.70
N LEU A 179 -26.11 10.46 5.19
CA LEU A 179 -26.05 11.00 6.55
C LEU A 179 -26.83 12.30 6.72
N THR A 180 -26.82 13.16 5.72
CA THR A 180 -27.39 14.52 5.81
C THR A 180 -28.70 14.68 5.05
N GLY A 181 -29.08 13.71 4.22
CA GLY A 181 -30.23 13.81 3.31
C GLY A 181 -29.98 14.71 2.09
N GLY A 182 -28.74 15.18 1.87
CA GLY A 182 -28.40 16.09 0.77
C GLY A 182 -26.90 16.12 0.46
N PRO A 183 -26.47 16.84 -0.59
CA PRO A 183 -25.05 16.96 -0.92
C PRO A 183 -24.27 17.62 0.23
N ALA A 184 -22.95 17.39 0.27
CA ALA A 184 -22.09 18.04 1.26
C ALA A 184 -22.18 19.57 1.15
N ARG A 185 -22.36 20.25 2.29
CA ARG A 185 -22.47 21.71 2.35
C ARG A 185 -21.11 22.35 2.05
N GLY A 186 -21.09 23.44 1.28
CA GLY A 186 -19.86 24.19 0.99
C GLY A 186 -19.13 23.80 -0.30
N LEU A 187 -19.65 22.83 -1.08
CA LEU A 187 -19.17 22.58 -2.43
C LEU A 187 -19.67 23.72 -3.33
N THR A 188 -18.79 24.66 -3.65
CA THR A 188 -19.07 25.80 -4.54
C THR A 188 -19.53 25.28 -5.91
N ARG A 189 -20.45 26.00 -6.56
CA ARG A 189 -21.05 25.66 -7.88
C ARG A 189 -20.04 25.43 -9.03
N THR A 190 -18.75 25.65 -8.79
CA THR A 190 -17.66 25.53 -9.75
C THR A 190 -17.01 24.14 -9.80
N ARG A 191 -17.35 23.21 -8.88
CA ARG A 191 -16.78 21.86 -8.87
C ARG A 191 -17.78 20.83 -9.41
N VAL A 192 -17.29 19.92 -10.24
CA VAL A 192 -18.05 18.76 -10.72
C VAL A 192 -18.12 17.74 -9.58
N LEU A 193 -19.33 17.38 -9.16
CA LEU A 193 -19.54 16.35 -8.15
C LEU A 193 -19.41 14.94 -8.75
N PRO A 194 -19.00 13.93 -7.96
CA PRO A 194 -19.05 12.54 -8.40
C PRO A 194 -20.45 12.15 -8.86
N LYS A 195 -20.54 11.28 -9.89
CA LYS A 195 -21.81 10.80 -10.42
C LYS A 195 -22.65 10.15 -9.31
N GLU A 196 -23.93 10.47 -9.26
CA GLU A 196 -24.87 9.87 -8.32
C GLU A 196 -25.02 8.36 -8.51
N LYS A 197 -25.39 7.65 -7.45
CA LYS A 197 -25.69 6.22 -7.51
C LYS A 197 -26.93 6.01 -8.38
N GLN A 198 -26.78 5.22 -9.46
CA GLN A 198 -27.86 5.03 -10.43
C GLN A 198 -28.84 3.91 -10.03
N ASN A 199 -28.32 2.80 -9.51
CA ASN A 199 -29.11 1.63 -9.15
C ASN A 199 -28.38 0.79 -8.07
N GLU A 200 -28.95 -0.33 -7.64
CA GLU A 200 -28.34 -1.17 -6.60
C GLU A 200 -27.05 -1.87 -7.02
N THR A 201 -26.89 -2.13 -8.32
CA THR A 201 -25.66 -2.72 -8.89
C THR A 201 -24.52 -1.70 -9.02
N ASP A 202 -24.83 -0.40 -8.95
CA ASP A 202 -23.85 0.69 -8.97
C ASP A 202 -23.16 0.82 -7.59
N GLN A 203 -21.93 0.32 -7.53
CA GLN A 203 -21.15 0.30 -6.29
C GLN A 203 -20.55 1.68 -5.98
N THR A 204 -20.75 2.07 -4.73
CA THR A 204 -20.32 3.36 -4.16
C THR A 204 -19.54 3.18 -2.86
N GLU A 205 -19.51 1.97 -2.31
CA GLU A 205 -18.83 1.64 -1.07
C GLU A 205 -17.69 0.68 -1.38
N PHE A 206 -16.47 1.13 -1.08
CA PHE A 206 -15.21 0.49 -1.45
C PHE A 206 -14.33 0.20 -0.22
N HIS A 207 -14.81 0.52 1.00
CA HIS A 207 -14.08 0.38 2.26
C HIS A 207 -12.73 1.11 2.27
N MET A 208 -12.65 2.24 1.56
CA MET A 208 -11.45 3.07 1.57
C MET A 208 -11.51 4.07 2.73
N SER A 209 -10.35 4.35 3.30
CA SER A 209 -10.17 5.37 4.33
C SER A 209 -8.83 6.06 4.11
N LEU A 210 -8.76 7.35 4.42
CA LEU A 210 -7.49 8.05 4.52
C LEU A 210 -6.85 7.73 5.87
N GLY A 211 -5.55 7.42 5.83
CA GLY A 211 -4.75 7.27 7.04
C GLY A 211 -4.32 8.65 7.52
N ASP A 212 -5.04 9.20 8.49
CA ASP A 212 -4.76 10.54 9.04
C ASP A 212 -3.65 10.50 10.11
N GLU A 213 -3.34 9.30 10.62
CA GLU A 213 -2.25 9.06 11.53
C GLU A 213 -1.02 8.60 10.74
N HIS A 214 0.17 9.13 11.09
CA HIS A 214 1.47 8.51 10.79
C HIS A 214 1.63 7.09 11.42
N GLY A 215 0.52 6.42 11.75
CA GLY A 215 0.41 5.17 12.48
C GLY A 215 0.60 3.93 11.62
N LEU A 216 0.28 3.98 10.32
CA LEU A 216 0.40 2.84 9.40
C LEU A 216 1.63 2.92 8.49
N VAL A 217 1.79 4.01 7.74
CA VAL A 217 2.93 4.23 6.84
C VAL A 217 3.39 5.69 6.91
N GLN A 218 4.68 5.94 6.67
CA GLN A 218 5.22 7.29 6.58
C GLN A 218 6.16 7.40 5.38
N ASN A 219 5.94 8.41 4.54
CA ASN A 219 6.75 8.71 3.37
C ASN A 219 7.97 9.54 3.79
N ARG A 220 9.15 9.19 3.26
CA ARG A 220 10.43 9.91 3.50
C ARG A 220 10.72 10.23 4.98
N PRO A 221 10.81 9.23 5.88
CA PRO A 221 11.08 9.54 7.28
C PRO A 221 12.52 10.04 7.47
N ILE A 222 12.76 10.84 8.50
CA ILE A 222 14.10 11.29 8.93
C ILE A 222 15.11 10.13 9.04
N ASN A 223 14.62 8.94 9.42
CA ASN A 223 15.41 7.71 9.49
C ASN A 223 16.03 7.30 8.15
N GLU A 224 15.52 7.77 7.01
CA GLU A 224 16.13 7.55 5.70
C GLU A 224 17.54 8.17 5.62
N VAL A 225 17.71 9.40 6.14
CA VAL A 225 19.01 10.07 6.20
C VAL A 225 19.97 9.29 7.09
N TRP A 226 19.46 8.70 8.17
CA TRP A 226 20.21 7.88 9.10
C TRP A 226 20.65 6.55 8.49
N LEU A 227 19.71 5.80 7.89
CA LEU A 227 19.98 4.51 7.25
C LEU A 227 21.00 4.64 6.10
N ARG A 228 20.98 5.74 5.35
CA ARG A 228 21.96 6.02 4.28
C ARG A 228 23.40 6.20 4.77
N LYS A 229 23.59 6.51 6.05
CA LYS A 229 24.90 6.78 6.67
C LYS A 229 25.47 5.58 7.44
N LEU A 230 24.79 4.42 7.39
CA LEU A 230 25.28 3.17 7.96
C LEU A 230 26.26 2.48 7.01
N ASN A 231 27.49 2.28 7.47
CA ASN A 231 28.47 1.44 6.78
C ASN A 231 28.54 0.06 7.45
N PHE A 232 28.22 -1.00 6.72
CA PHE A 232 28.04 -2.34 7.28
C PHE A 232 29.33 -3.16 7.27
N ASP A 233 29.64 -3.77 8.42
CA ASP A 233 30.72 -4.74 8.57
C ASP A 233 30.14 -6.15 8.69
N ASN A 234 30.30 -6.92 7.61
CA ASN A 234 29.83 -8.29 7.48
C ASN A 234 30.45 -9.25 8.52
N SER A 235 31.65 -8.95 9.02
CA SER A 235 32.45 -9.90 9.82
C SER A 235 31.92 -10.10 11.24
N ASN A 236 31.31 -9.05 11.83
CA ASN A 236 30.93 -9.00 13.23
C ASN A 236 29.48 -8.54 13.47
N GLN A 237 28.67 -8.53 12.39
CA GLN A 237 27.26 -8.11 12.43
C GLN A 237 27.08 -6.69 12.98
N SER A 238 27.93 -5.76 12.58
CA SER A 238 27.84 -4.38 13.06
C SER A 238 27.72 -3.37 11.92
N ALA A 239 27.30 -2.17 12.27
CA ALA A 239 27.36 -1.02 11.38
C ALA A 239 28.12 0.12 12.07
N ILE A 240 28.79 0.95 11.29
CA ILE A 240 29.44 2.17 11.76
C ILE A 240 28.68 3.36 11.19
N VAL A 241 28.29 4.29 12.05
CA VAL A 241 27.79 5.60 11.64
C VAL A 241 28.99 6.52 11.52
N MET A 242 29.37 6.91 10.30
CA MET A 242 30.58 7.71 10.05
C MET A 242 30.34 9.22 9.98
N GLU A 243 29.08 9.64 9.84
CA GLU A 243 28.71 11.04 9.62
C GLU A 243 27.57 11.47 10.55
N ASP A 244 27.58 12.75 10.95
CA ASP A 244 26.48 13.34 11.68
C ASP A 244 25.22 13.34 10.82
N VAL A 245 24.19 12.66 11.29
CA VAL A 245 22.94 12.47 10.56
C VAL A 245 22.01 13.68 10.68
N LEU A 246 22.16 14.47 11.74
CA LEU A 246 21.30 15.62 12.04
C LEU A 246 21.90 16.95 11.56
N ASN A 247 23.03 16.92 10.83
CA ASN A 247 23.73 18.09 10.27
C ASN A 247 23.86 19.23 11.29
N GLY A 248 24.32 18.94 12.52
CA GLY A 248 24.17 19.88 13.63
C GLY A 248 25.34 20.02 14.58
N HIS A 249 26.34 19.11 14.59
CA HIS A 249 27.40 19.18 15.59
C HIS A 249 28.81 18.96 15.05
N SER A 250 29.68 19.94 15.32
CA SER A 250 31.15 19.86 15.15
C SER A 250 31.84 18.82 16.06
N LEU A 251 31.08 18.15 16.92
CA LEU A 251 31.55 17.19 17.93
C LEU A 251 31.19 15.73 17.59
N PHE A 252 30.65 15.47 16.40
CA PHE A 252 30.30 14.10 16.00
C PHE A 252 31.53 13.18 16.04
N LYS A 253 31.38 12.02 16.67
CA LYS A 253 32.37 10.94 16.65
C LYS A 253 31.73 9.70 16.04
N PRO A 254 32.41 9.01 15.09
CA PRO A 254 31.92 7.76 14.57
C PRO A 254 31.66 6.76 15.71
N TYR A 255 30.56 6.03 15.61
CA TYR A 255 30.19 5.02 16.61
C TYR A 255 29.70 3.74 15.94
N LYS A 256 29.92 2.63 16.65
CA LYS A 256 29.58 1.28 16.22
C LYS A 256 28.22 0.89 16.81
N ILE A 257 27.38 0.28 15.99
CA ILE A 257 26.08 -0.28 16.39
C ILE A 257 26.14 -1.79 16.17
N GLN A 258 25.85 -2.57 17.20
CA GLN A 258 25.65 -4.01 17.05
C GLN A 258 24.29 -4.23 16.39
N MET A 259 24.29 -4.90 15.23
CA MET A 259 23.05 -5.18 14.53
C MET A 259 22.38 -6.41 15.13
N PRO A 260 21.06 -6.39 15.35
CA PRO A 260 20.34 -7.59 15.74
C PRO A 260 20.52 -8.71 14.71
N SER A 261 20.69 -9.95 15.16
CA SER A 261 21.00 -11.08 14.27
C SER A 261 19.92 -11.31 13.20
N PHE A 262 18.65 -11.01 13.48
CA PHE A 262 17.58 -11.10 12.47
C PHE A 262 17.79 -10.08 11.33
N PHE A 263 18.27 -8.87 11.65
CA PHE A 263 18.53 -7.82 10.66
C PHE A 263 19.71 -8.21 9.77
N PHE A 264 20.78 -8.74 10.39
CA PHE A 264 21.92 -9.30 9.67
C PHE A 264 21.50 -10.42 8.71
N LEU A 265 20.72 -11.40 9.18
CA LEU A 265 20.24 -12.50 8.34
C LEU A 265 19.39 -12.00 7.17
N ALA A 266 18.59 -10.96 7.40
CA ALA A 266 17.73 -10.40 6.38
C ALA A 266 18.53 -9.58 5.34
N LEU A 267 19.49 -8.74 5.76
CA LEU A 267 20.43 -8.10 4.84
C LEU A 267 21.27 -9.12 4.06
N ARG A 268 21.74 -10.18 4.70
CA ARG A 268 22.48 -11.26 4.02
C ARG A 268 21.65 -11.91 2.92
N ARG A 269 20.34 -12.08 3.12
CA ARG A 269 19.43 -12.56 2.06
C ARG A 269 19.38 -11.59 0.88
N ILE A 270 19.37 -10.26 1.12
CA ILE A 270 19.48 -9.26 0.06
C ILE A 270 20.80 -9.43 -0.71
N PHE A 271 21.94 -9.50 -0.02
CA PHE A 271 23.25 -9.67 -0.67
C PHE A 271 23.31 -10.94 -1.54
N ILE A 272 22.75 -12.06 -1.06
CA ILE A 272 22.66 -13.31 -1.81
C ILE A 272 21.75 -13.16 -3.05
N ILE A 273 20.61 -12.49 -2.92
CA ILE A 273 19.66 -12.27 -4.02
C ILE A 273 20.28 -11.37 -5.11
N PHE A 274 21.01 -10.32 -4.73
CA PHE A 274 21.57 -9.34 -5.66
C PHE A 274 23.00 -9.65 -6.13
N ARG A 275 23.64 -10.74 -5.64
CA ARG A 275 25.03 -11.12 -5.94
C ARG A 275 26.02 -9.94 -5.82
N ILE A 276 25.94 -9.20 -4.73
CA ILE A 276 26.90 -8.16 -4.34
C ILE A 276 27.82 -8.72 -3.26
#